data_AF-A0A845L693-F1
#
_entry.id   AF-A0A845L693-F1
#
_cell.length_a   1.000
_cell.length_b   1.000
_cell.length_c   1.000
_cell.angle_alpha   90.00
_cell.angle_beta   90.00
_cell.angle_gamma   90.00
#
_symmetry.space_group_name_H-M   'P 1'
#
loop_
_entity.id
_entity.type
_entity.pdbx_description
1 polymer ?
#
loop_
_entity_poly.entity_id
_entity_poly.type
_entity_poly.pdbx_seq_one_letter_code
_entity_poly.pdbx_strand_id
1 'polypeptide(L)'
;MFEDRTLTCKECGVEFLFSAREQEFYAEKGFQNDPSRCPDCRAARKRRLAESGQAPMQQQREMHEVVCSSCGVTTTVPFRPSGSRPVYCRECFQNQRRSY
;
A
#
# COMPACT_ATOMS: atom_id res chain seq x y z
N MET A 1 -5.44 20.44 -11.72
CA MET A 1 -4.53 21.24 -10.88
C MET A 1 -4.95 21.01 -9.45
N PHE A 2 -4.02 20.72 -8.55
CA PHE A 2 -4.32 20.52 -7.14
C PHE A 2 -4.18 21.85 -6.40
N GLU A 3 -5.11 22.15 -5.50
CA GLU A 3 -5.16 23.42 -4.77
C GLU A 3 -5.40 23.13 -3.29
N ASP A 4 -4.77 23.89 -2.41
CA ASP A 4 -4.94 23.71 -0.97
C ASP A 4 -6.42 23.90 -0.59
N ARG A 5 -6.98 22.89 0.08
CA ARG A 5 -8.38 22.94 0.55
C ARG A 5 -8.47 22.51 2.00
N THR A 6 -9.38 23.11 2.74
CA THR A 6 -9.69 22.70 4.11
C THR A 6 -10.79 21.64 4.10
N LEU A 7 -10.64 20.63 4.95
CA LEU A 7 -11.62 19.56 5.15
C LEU A 7 -11.97 19.45 6.63
N THR A 8 -13.18 19.01 6.93
CA THR A 8 -13.65 18.79 8.30
C THR A 8 -13.41 17.34 8.71
N CYS A 9 -12.76 17.13 9.85
CA CYS A 9 -12.53 15.79 10.39
C CYS A 9 -13.85 15.15 10.85
N LYS A 10 -14.16 13.96 10.34
CA LYS A 10 -15.37 13.21 10.73
C LYS A 10 -15.36 12.72 12.20
N GLU A 11 -14.20 12.67 12.85
CA GLU A 11 -14.09 12.19 14.23
C GLU A 11 -14.12 13.31 15.29
N CYS A 12 -13.35 14.37 15.10
CA CYS A 12 -13.24 15.45 16.09
C CYS A 12 -13.85 16.78 15.63
N GLY A 13 -14.34 16.87 14.39
CA GLY A 13 -14.97 18.07 13.85
C GLY A 13 -14.01 19.22 13.51
N VAL A 14 -12.71 19.08 13.80
CA VAL A 14 -11.73 20.15 13.49
C VAL A 14 -11.51 20.25 11.99
N GLU A 15 -11.28 21.48 11.53
CA GLU A 15 -10.81 21.73 10.18
C GLU A 15 -9.33 21.39 10.07
N PHE A 16 -8.95 20.74 8.98
CA PHE A 16 -7.56 20.44 8.68
C PHE A 16 -7.27 20.73 7.20
N LEU A 17 -6.01 21.06 6.93
CA LEU A 17 -5.55 21.39 5.59
C LEU A 17 -5.27 20.10 4.81
N PHE A 18 -5.81 20.02 3.61
CA PHE A 18 -5.50 19.02 2.60
C PHE A 18 -4.79 19.71 1.44
N SER A 19 -3.46 19.76 1.55
CA SER A 19 -2.60 20.52 0.66
C SER A 19 -2.61 19.97 -0.77
N ALA A 20 -2.23 20.79 -1.74
CA ALA A 20 -1.96 20.36 -3.11
C ALA A 20 -0.97 19.19 -3.15
N ARG A 21 0.07 19.25 -2.31
CA ARG A 21 1.07 18.18 -2.17
C ARG A 21 0.49 16.86 -1.66
N GLU A 22 -0.44 16.92 -0.70
CA GLU A 22 -1.13 15.72 -0.22
C GLU A 22 -2.10 15.16 -1.27
N GLN A 23 -2.75 16.03 -2.06
CA GLN A 23 -3.60 15.58 -3.17
C GLN A 23 -2.81 14.88 -4.27
N GLU A 24 -1.63 15.40 -4.61
CA GLU A 24 -0.69 14.75 -5.53
C GLU A 24 -0.31 13.35 -5.03
N PHE A 25 0.01 13.24 -3.73
CA PHE A 25 0.30 11.95 -3.11
C PHE A 25 -0.91 11.00 -3.19
N TYR A 26 -2.13 11.50 -2.96
CA TYR A 26 -3.33 10.68 -3.03
C TYR A 26 -3.59 10.17 -4.46
N ALA A 27 -3.42 11.03 -5.45
CA ALA A 27 -3.54 10.67 -6.86
C ALA A 27 -2.48 9.65 -7.30
N GLU A 28 -1.21 9.83 -6.90
CA GLU A 28 -0.13 8.88 -7.23
C GLU A 28 -0.40 7.47 -6.65
N LYS A 29 -0.95 7.40 -5.44
CA LYS A 29 -1.30 6.13 -4.80
C LYS A 29 -2.60 5.52 -5.31
N GLY A 30 -3.31 6.20 -6.22
CA GLY A 30 -4.59 5.75 -6.75
C GLY A 30 -5.73 5.81 -5.71
N PHE A 31 -5.60 6.66 -4.69
CA PHE A 31 -6.69 6.89 -3.75
C PHE A 31 -7.77 7.73 -4.42
N GLN A 32 -8.97 7.16 -4.52
CA GLN A 32 -10.13 7.81 -5.15
C GLN A 32 -10.87 8.77 -4.20
N ASN A 33 -10.58 8.71 -2.90
CA ASN A 33 -11.31 9.43 -1.87
C ASN A 33 -10.41 10.40 -1.10
N ASP A 34 -10.98 11.55 -0.76
CA ASP A 34 -10.36 12.53 0.12
C ASP A 34 -10.20 11.98 1.56
N PRO A 35 -9.18 12.45 2.31
CA PRO A 35 -9.02 12.05 3.70
C PRO A 35 -10.23 12.48 4.54
N SER A 36 -10.85 11.52 5.23
CA SER A 36 -12.03 11.81 6.08
C SER A 36 -11.66 12.23 7.52
N ARG A 37 -10.38 12.20 7.88
CA ARG A 37 -9.89 12.41 9.26
C ARG A 37 -8.63 13.27 9.23
N CYS A 38 -8.50 14.16 10.20
CA CYS A 38 -7.32 15.00 10.36
C CYS A 38 -6.06 14.17 10.69
N PRO A 39 -4.85 14.73 10.49
CA PRO A 39 -3.59 14.06 10.82
C PRO A 39 -3.55 13.49 12.25
N ASP A 40 -4.05 14.23 13.24
CA ASP A 40 -4.05 13.80 14.64
C ASP A 40 -4.96 12.59 14.90
N CYS A 41 -6.18 12.59 14.36
CA CYS A 41 -7.09 11.46 14.48
C CYS A 41 -6.54 10.22 13.76
N ARG A 42 -5.91 10.40 12.59
CA ARG A 42 -5.20 9.31 11.87
C ARG A 42 -4.05 8.75 12.72
N ALA A 43 -3.23 9.62 13.31
CA ALA A 43 -2.10 9.23 14.16
C ALA A 43 -2.57 8.54 15.45
N ALA A 44 -3.59 9.08 16.12
CA ALA A 44 -4.18 8.50 17.32
C ALA A 44 -4.74 7.10 17.06
N ARG A 45 -5.42 6.90 15.92
CA ARG A 45 -5.90 5.56 15.55
C ARG A 45 -4.76 4.60 15.25
N LYS A 46 -3.70 5.04 14.56
CA LYS A 46 -2.51 4.21 14.33
C LYS A 46 -1.87 3.78 15.65
N ARG A 47 -1.75 4.69 16.63
CA ARG A 47 -1.25 4.39 17.98
C ARG A 47 -2.13 3.36 18.70
N ARG A 48 -3.45 3.60 18.76
CA ARG A 48 -4.40 2.66 19.38
C ARG A 48 -4.36 1.27 18.75
N LEU A 49 -4.19 1.17 17.43
CA LEU A 49 -4.03 -0.11 16.74
C LEU A 49 -2.71 -0.79 17.15
N ALA A 50 -1.60 -0.05 17.20
CA ALA A 50 -0.32 -0.58 17.66
C ALA A 50 -0.38 -1.08 19.12
N GLU A 51 -1.02 -0.33 20.02
CA GLU A 51 -1.18 -0.68 21.43
C GLU A 51 -2.07 -1.90 21.64
N SER A 52 -3.12 -2.05 20.82
CA SER A 52 -4.08 -3.16 20.92
C SER A 52 -3.61 -4.45 20.23
N GLY A 53 -2.36 -4.49 19.72
CA GLY A 53 -1.83 -5.63 18.95
C GLY A 53 -2.54 -5.88 17.62
N GLN A 54 -3.47 -5.00 17.23
CA GLN A 54 -4.27 -5.05 16.01
C GLN A 54 -3.79 -4.05 14.96
N ALA A 55 -2.59 -3.49 15.15
CA ALA A 55 -1.88 -2.87 14.04
C ALA A 55 -1.93 -3.86 12.89
N PRO A 56 -2.15 -3.40 11.64
CA PRO A 56 -1.79 -4.23 10.51
C PRO A 56 -0.30 -4.47 10.68
N MET A 57 0.03 -5.59 11.32
CA MET A 57 1.31 -6.24 11.23
C MET A 57 1.57 -6.15 9.74
N GLN A 58 2.61 -5.39 9.35
CA GLN A 58 3.21 -5.62 8.05
C GLN A 58 3.43 -7.11 8.09
N GLN A 59 2.51 -7.87 7.51
CA GLN A 59 2.53 -9.31 7.60
C GLN A 59 3.95 -9.60 7.18
N GLN A 60 4.70 -10.17 8.11
CA GLN A 60 6.04 -10.64 7.86
C GLN A 60 5.78 -11.75 6.86
N ARG A 61 5.60 -11.35 5.59
CA ARG A 61 5.19 -12.20 4.49
C ARG A 61 6.37 -13.14 4.42
N GLU A 62 6.15 -14.37 4.89
CA GLU A 62 7.17 -15.40 4.81
C GLU A 62 7.62 -15.44 3.36
N MET A 63 8.87 -15.03 3.14
CA MET A 63 9.44 -14.94 1.82
C MET A 63 9.75 -16.37 1.41
N HIS A 64 8.95 -16.92 0.49
CA HIS A 64 9.16 -18.27 0.01
C HIS A 64 10.19 -18.25 -1.11
N GLU A 65 11.24 -19.05 -0.97
CA GLU A 65 12.21 -19.29 -2.02
C GLU A 65 11.58 -20.13 -3.14
N VAL A 66 11.73 -19.68 -4.37
CA VAL A 66 11.17 -20.29 -5.58
C VAL A 66 12.11 -20.13 -6.76
N VAL A 67 12.01 -21.05 -7.71
CA VAL A 67 12.75 -20.98 -8.98
C VAL A 67 11.86 -20.32 -10.04
N CYS A 68 12.38 -19.30 -10.73
CA CYS A 68 11.66 -18.61 -11.80
C CYS A 68 11.37 -19.58 -12.96
N SER A 69 10.10 -19.68 -13.36
CA SER A 69 9.66 -20.57 -14.45
C SER A 69 10.13 -20.15 -15.85
N SER A 70 10.65 -18.91 -16.01
CA SER A 70 11.12 -18.41 -17.30
C SER A 70 12.65 -18.45 -17.46
N CYS A 71 13.41 -18.12 -16.42
CA CYS A 71 14.87 -18.00 -16.50
C CYS A 71 15.63 -18.92 -15.54
N GLY A 72 14.95 -19.65 -14.66
CA GLY A 72 15.58 -20.60 -13.73
C GLY A 72 16.31 -19.99 -12.54
N VAL A 73 16.30 -18.65 -12.36
CA VAL A 73 16.93 -18.01 -11.19
C VAL A 73 16.12 -18.25 -9.92
N THR A 74 16.81 -18.48 -8.80
CA THR A 74 16.20 -18.51 -7.46
C THR A 74 15.80 -17.09 -7.04
N THR A 75 14.53 -16.90 -6.71
CA THR A 75 13.94 -15.63 -6.27
C THR A 75 13.06 -15.87 -5.04
N THR A 76 12.75 -14.81 -4.31
CA THR A 76 11.83 -14.89 -3.17
C THR A 76 10.50 -14.22 -3.50
N VAL A 77 9.40 -14.81 -3.03
CA VAL A 77 8.04 -14.28 -3.24
C VAL A 77 7.26 -14.20 -1.93
N PRO A 78 6.40 -13.17 -1.76
CA PRO A 78 5.63 -12.94 -0.53
C PRO A 78 4.37 -13.82 -0.39
N PHE A 79 4.22 -14.84 -1.24
CA PHE A 79 3.05 -15.73 -1.26
C PHE A 79 3.53 -17.17 -1.41
N ARG A 80 2.80 -18.12 -0.81
CA ARG A 80 3.13 -19.54 -0.93
C ARG A 80 2.82 -20.02 -2.35
N PRO A 81 3.81 -20.49 -3.13
CA PRO A 81 3.58 -20.99 -4.48
C PRO A 81 2.68 -22.24 -4.42
N SER A 82 1.57 -22.22 -5.14
CA SER A 82 0.59 -23.32 -5.15
C SER A 82 0.93 -24.45 -6.14
N GLY A 83 2.01 -24.32 -6.92
CA GLY A 83 2.42 -25.26 -7.97
C GLY A 83 1.53 -25.24 -9.24
N SER A 84 0.31 -24.73 -9.16
CA SER A 84 -0.64 -24.63 -10.28
C SER A 84 -0.38 -23.44 -11.22
N ARG A 85 0.40 -22.44 -10.78
CA ARG A 85 0.69 -21.22 -11.54
C ARG A 85 2.20 -20.99 -11.60
N PRO A 86 2.75 -20.60 -12.76
CA PRO A 86 4.18 -20.31 -12.89
C PRO A 86 4.54 -19.09 -12.05
N VAL A 87 5.74 -19.15 -11.44
CA VAL A 87 6.26 -18.07 -10.62
C VAL A 87 7.44 -17.42 -11.35
N TYR A 88 7.47 -16.10 -11.39
CA TYR A 88 8.46 -15.35 -12.13
C TYR A 88 9.25 -14.43 -11.20
N CYS A 89 10.53 -14.24 -11.49
CA CYS A 89 11.32 -13.17 -10.87
C CYS A 89 10.77 -11.80 -11.31
N ARG A 90 11.18 -10.74 -10.60
CA ARG A 90 10.72 -9.37 -10.87
C ARG A 90 10.91 -8.96 -12.34
N GLU A 91 12.02 -9.33 -12.96
CA GLU A 91 12.35 -8.98 -14.34
C GLU A 91 11.46 -9.72 -15.34
N CYS A 92 11.36 -11.05 -15.24
CA CYS A 92 10.49 -11.86 -16.10
C CYS A 92 9.02 -11.45 -15.97
N PHE A 93 8.55 -11.14 -14.76
CA PHE A 93 7.19 -10.67 -14.53
C PHE A 93 6.91 -9.31 -15.20
N GLN A 94 7.87 -8.38 -15.16
CA GLN A 94 7.74 -7.09 -15.86
C GLN A 94 7.73 -7.25 -17.38
N ASN A 95 8.56 -8.13 -17.93
CA ASN A 95 8.57 -8.42 -19.37
C ASN A 95 7.26 -9.07 -19.82
N GLN A 96 6.70 -9.99 -19.03
CA GLN A 96 5.44 -10.65 -19.37
C GLN A 96 4.24 -9.72 -19.26
N ARG A 97 4.24 -8.79 -18.29
CA ARG A 97 3.22 -7.74 -18.17
C ARG A 97 3.20 -6.75 -19.33
N ARG A 98 4.31 -6.55 -20.04
CA ARG A 98 4.39 -5.69 -21.23
C ARG A 98 3.87 -6.38 -22.50
N SER A 99 3.69 -7.69 -22.46
CA SER A 99 3.22 -8.49 -23.61
C SER A 99 1.71 -8.71 -23.59
N TYR A 100 0.99 -8.08 -22.66
CA TYR A 100 -0.46 -8.14 -22.49
C TYR A 100 -1.02 -6.72 -22.59
#